data_AF-A0A174M8E3-F1
#
_entry.id   AF-A0A174M8E3-F1
#
_cell.length_a   1.000
_cell.length_b   1.000
_cell.length_c   1.000
_cell.angle_alpha   90.00
_cell.angle_beta   90.00
_cell.angle_gamma   90.00
#
_symmetry.space_group_name_H-M   'P 1'
#
loop_
_entity.id
_entity.type
_entity.pdbx_description
1 polymer ?
#
loop_
_entity_poly.entity_id
_entity_poly.type
_entity_poly.pdbx_seq_one_letter_code
_entity_poly.pdbx_strand_id
1 'polypeptide(L)'
;MHKFMRTVGFSMYQKKQDMAKLLKRLVKEAEMTGHLAEQEGSRLCELRTEVAPGIGVAMIGEMSPKGTFSREYYFPYVKNPDVSSEAECSIQRHTERETYAGLLDEYRVGISLIFYMENSMEYRMRSSARQPVQPKGAALTGLAVQGKVLLPVNKTEKQAEDSRQAAKKRSSLLEAAKHGDEDAIETLTIEDIDLYSMVSRRIAHEDVYSIIETCFMPCGIECDQYSVIGEITEISTNTNRITKEEIYDLKLDCNDMVFHVAINKQDLLGEPRIGRRFKGQVWMQGTVVF
;
A
#
# COMPACT_ATOMS: atom_id res chain seq x y z
N MET A 1 -11.80 -8.24 13.75
CA MET A 1 -12.18 -6.84 13.48
C MET A 1 -11.03 -6.26 12.72
N HIS A 2 -11.28 -5.68 11.55
CA HIS A 2 -10.18 -5.24 10.69
C HIS A 2 -9.52 -4.00 11.31
N LYS A 3 -8.27 -4.13 11.76
CA LYS A 3 -7.52 -3.09 12.50
C LYS A 3 -7.45 -1.76 11.73
N PHE A 4 -7.38 -1.85 10.41
CA PHE A 4 -7.24 -0.70 9.50
C PHE A 4 -8.56 0.05 9.22
N MET A 5 -9.72 -0.36 9.75
CA MET A 5 -10.98 0.41 9.56
C MET A 5 -10.87 1.84 10.09
N ARG A 6 -10.03 2.07 11.11
CA ARG A 6 -9.78 3.41 11.63
C ARG A 6 -9.17 4.34 10.60
N THR A 7 -8.37 3.80 9.68
CA THR A 7 -7.67 4.56 8.63
C THR A 7 -8.67 5.28 7.74
N VAL A 8 -9.81 4.63 7.46
CA VAL A 8 -10.91 5.21 6.68
C VAL A 8 -11.96 5.89 7.56
N GLY A 9 -11.59 6.35 8.76
CA GLY A 9 -12.42 7.19 9.61
C GLY A 9 -13.43 6.43 10.48
N PHE A 10 -13.17 5.18 10.85
CA PHE A 10 -14.01 4.43 11.81
C PHE A 10 -13.31 4.14 13.14
N SER A 11 -12.49 5.08 13.63
CA SER A 11 -11.69 4.88 14.85
C SER A 11 -12.55 4.65 16.11
N MET A 12 -13.75 5.24 16.14
CA MET A 12 -14.72 5.06 17.23
C MET A 12 -15.34 3.65 17.31
N TYR A 13 -15.26 2.84 16.25
CA TYR A 13 -15.91 1.52 16.18
C TYR A 13 -15.01 0.39 16.71
N GLN A 14 -14.76 0.38 18.02
CA GLN A 14 -13.91 -0.61 18.68
C GLN A 14 -14.65 -1.91 19.08
N LYS A 15 -15.97 -1.84 19.26
CA LYS A 15 -16.79 -2.98 19.69
C LYS A 15 -17.30 -3.76 18.47
N LYS A 16 -17.22 -5.09 18.52
CA LYS A 16 -17.74 -5.99 17.47
C LYS A 16 -19.21 -5.71 17.10
N GLN A 17 -20.05 -5.41 18.09
CA GLN A 17 -21.48 -5.14 17.86
C GLN A 17 -21.71 -3.85 17.07
N ASP A 18 -20.97 -2.78 17.39
CA ASP A 18 -21.11 -1.49 16.70
C ASP A 18 -20.58 -1.59 15.27
N MET A 19 -19.47 -2.30 15.07
CA MET A 19 -18.95 -2.62 13.74
C MET A 19 -19.95 -3.44 12.91
N ALA A 20 -20.62 -4.42 13.52
CA ALA A 20 -21.64 -5.19 12.82
C ALA A 20 -22.84 -4.33 12.39
N LYS A 21 -23.26 -3.36 13.22
CA LYS A 21 -24.32 -2.39 12.87
C LYS A 21 -23.87 -1.48 11.71
N LEU A 22 -22.64 -0.98 11.77
CA LEU A 22 -22.06 -0.18 10.70
C LEU A 22 -22.06 -0.94 9.37
N LEU A 23 -21.51 -2.16 9.36
CA LEU A 23 -21.43 -2.95 8.13
C LEU A 23 -22.82 -3.28 7.57
N LYS A 24 -23.83 -3.56 8.42
CA LYS A 24 -25.22 -3.73 7.97
C LYS A 24 -25.79 -2.46 7.32
N ARG A 25 -25.40 -1.28 7.79
CA ARG A 25 -25.76 0.00 7.16
C ARG A 25 -25.06 0.15 5.82
N LEU A 26 -23.75 -0.10 5.76
CA LEU A 26 -22.96 0.01 4.53
C LEU A 26 -23.50 -0.89 3.42
N VAL A 27 -23.87 -2.15 3.72
CA VAL A 27 -24.48 -3.07 2.74
C VAL A 27 -25.74 -2.48 2.07
N LYS A 28 -26.55 -1.71 2.80
CA LYS A 28 -27.78 -1.10 2.24
C LYS A 28 -27.49 0.03 1.26
N GLU A 29 -26.34 0.68 1.40
CA GLU A 29 -25.88 1.80 0.58
C GLU A 29 -24.82 1.35 -0.43
N ALA A 30 -24.51 0.06 -0.49
CA ALA A 30 -23.41 -0.48 -1.28
C ALA A 30 -23.79 -0.62 -2.76
N GLU A 31 -22.81 -0.34 -3.60
CA GLU A 31 -22.84 -0.70 -5.02
C GLU A 31 -22.25 -2.10 -5.19
N MET A 32 -22.89 -2.92 -6.03
CA MET A 32 -22.35 -4.23 -6.40
C MET A 32 -21.37 -4.05 -7.55
N THR A 33 -20.08 -4.22 -7.27
CA THR A 33 -18.99 -3.97 -8.23
C THR A 33 -18.55 -5.20 -8.98
N GLY A 34 -18.89 -6.40 -8.49
CA GLY A 34 -18.63 -7.65 -9.20
C GLY A 34 -19.47 -8.80 -8.67
N HIS A 35 -19.74 -9.78 -9.54
CA HIS A 35 -20.38 -11.03 -9.15
C HIS A 35 -19.87 -12.22 -9.99
N LEU A 36 -19.87 -13.40 -9.38
CA LEU A 36 -19.51 -14.68 -9.99
C LEU A 36 -20.56 -15.71 -9.61
N ALA A 37 -21.03 -16.48 -10.59
CA ALA A 37 -21.95 -17.57 -10.33
C ALA A 37 -21.18 -18.78 -9.76
N GLU A 38 -21.68 -19.37 -8.68
CA GLU A 38 -21.16 -20.61 -8.11
C GLU A 38 -22.06 -21.81 -8.40
N GLN A 39 -21.53 -23.01 -8.15
CA GLN A 39 -22.11 -24.29 -8.57
C GLN A 39 -23.45 -24.62 -7.89
N GLU A 40 -23.82 -23.96 -6.78
CA GLU A 40 -25.05 -24.24 -6.01
C GLU A 40 -26.12 -23.13 -6.13
N GLY A 41 -25.98 -22.21 -7.09
CA GLY A 41 -26.92 -21.11 -7.30
C GLY A 41 -26.76 -19.93 -6.34
N SER A 42 -25.82 -20.01 -5.40
CA SER A 42 -25.22 -18.84 -4.74
C SER A 42 -24.40 -18.04 -5.74
N ARG A 43 -24.31 -16.73 -5.52
CA ARG A 43 -23.44 -15.84 -6.30
C ARG A 43 -22.47 -15.16 -5.36
N LEU A 44 -21.18 -15.41 -5.52
CA LEU A 44 -20.18 -14.61 -4.85
C LEU A 44 -20.25 -13.18 -5.40
N CYS A 45 -20.30 -12.19 -4.52
CA CYS A 45 -20.39 -10.79 -4.91
C CYS A 45 -19.48 -9.90 -4.07
N GLU A 46 -19.02 -8.84 -4.71
CA GLU A 46 -18.31 -7.75 -4.07
C GLU A 46 -19.25 -6.56 -3.98
N LEU A 47 -19.45 -6.08 -2.75
CA LEU A 47 -20.19 -4.87 -2.43
C LEU A 47 -19.22 -3.81 -1.93
N ARG A 48 -19.22 -2.63 -2.55
CA ARG A 48 -18.38 -1.51 -2.12
C ARG A 48 -19.23 -0.33 -1.69
N THR A 49 -18.89 0.26 -0.56
CA THR A 49 -19.52 1.50 -0.09
C THR A 49 -18.46 2.57 0.09
N GLU A 50 -18.63 3.67 -0.64
CA GLU A 50 -17.75 4.83 -0.54
C GLU A 50 -18.18 5.71 0.66
N VAL A 51 -17.19 6.13 1.46
CA VAL A 51 -17.38 6.93 2.67
C VAL A 51 -16.76 8.32 2.53
N ALA A 52 -15.81 8.48 1.61
CA ALA A 52 -15.27 9.74 1.12
C ALA A 52 -14.72 9.51 -0.31
N PRO A 53 -14.47 10.54 -1.13
CA PRO A 53 -13.96 10.39 -2.49
C PRO A 53 -12.80 9.39 -2.59
N GLY A 54 -13.01 8.27 -3.29
CA GLY A 54 -12.02 7.21 -3.47
C GLY A 54 -11.70 6.35 -2.24
N ILE A 55 -12.38 6.56 -1.11
CA ILE A 55 -12.13 5.87 0.17
C ILE A 55 -13.41 5.13 0.61
N GLY A 56 -13.28 3.86 0.96
CA GLY A 56 -14.45 3.06 1.28
C GLY A 56 -14.20 1.77 2.03
N VAL A 57 -15.24 0.95 2.07
CA VAL A 57 -15.21 -0.41 2.62
C VAL A 57 -15.72 -1.36 1.55
N ALA A 58 -14.93 -2.38 1.26
CA ALA A 58 -15.32 -3.50 0.41
C ALA A 58 -15.79 -4.66 1.31
N MET A 59 -16.84 -5.33 0.87
CA MET A 59 -17.47 -6.45 1.57
C MET A 59 -17.68 -7.57 0.56
N ILE A 60 -17.11 -8.73 0.85
CA ILE A 60 -17.19 -9.91 0.00
C ILE A 60 -18.06 -10.93 0.71
N GLY A 61 -18.89 -11.62 -0.06
CA GLY A 61 -19.66 -12.75 0.40
C GLY A 61 -20.68 -13.21 -0.62
N GLU A 62 -21.58 -14.08 -0.17
CA GLU A 62 -22.54 -14.73 -1.04
C GLU A 62 -23.88 -14.01 -1.06
N MET A 63 -24.44 -13.86 -2.26
CA MET A 63 -25.83 -13.51 -2.46
C MET A 63 -26.64 -14.79 -2.61
N SER A 64 -27.58 -15.00 -1.68
CA SER A 64 -28.54 -16.10 -1.77
C SER A 64 -29.54 -15.87 -2.92
N PRO A 65 -30.22 -16.92 -3.44
CA PRO A 65 -31.26 -16.78 -4.46
C PRO A 65 -32.41 -15.86 -4.05
N LYS A 66 -32.61 -15.63 -2.75
CA LYS A 66 -33.63 -14.73 -2.19
C LYS A 66 -33.18 -13.26 -2.12
N GLY A 67 -31.96 -12.94 -2.57
CA GLY A 67 -31.38 -11.59 -2.52
C GLY A 67 -30.84 -11.19 -1.15
N THR A 68 -30.67 -12.13 -0.21
CA THR A 68 -30.01 -11.86 1.07
C THR A 68 -28.50 -12.03 0.92
N PHE A 69 -27.76 -10.97 1.24
CA PHE A 69 -26.30 -10.97 1.27
C PHE A 69 -25.76 -11.52 2.59
N SER A 70 -24.93 -12.55 2.51
CA SER A 70 -24.18 -13.14 3.61
C SER A 70 -22.70 -12.78 3.48
N ARG A 71 -22.23 -11.83 4.30
CA ARG A 71 -20.84 -11.35 4.27
C ARG A 71 -19.89 -12.40 4.87
N GLU A 72 -18.86 -12.76 4.13
CA GLU A 72 -17.73 -13.56 4.61
C GLU A 72 -16.66 -12.69 5.26
N TYR A 73 -16.18 -11.67 4.53
CA TYR A 73 -15.15 -10.77 5.00
C TYR A 73 -15.34 -9.34 4.48
N TYR A 74 -14.55 -8.41 5.04
CA TYR A 74 -14.55 -7.01 4.64
C TYR A 74 -13.18 -6.40 4.90
N PHE A 75 -12.86 -5.37 4.13
CA PHE A 75 -11.66 -4.57 4.31
C PHE A 75 -11.90 -3.11 3.91
N PRO A 76 -11.20 -2.16 4.55
CA PRO A 76 -11.13 -0.80 4.05
C PRO A 76 -10.30 -0.74 2.76
N TYR A 77 -10.63 0.17 1.86
CA TYR A 77 -9.85 0.43 0.66
C TYR A 77 -9.68 1.94 0.43
N VAL A 78 -8.61 2.29 -0.27
CA VAL A 78 -8.36 3.62 -0.81
C VAL A 78 -7.91 3.44 -2.25
N LYS A 79 -8.60 4.08 -3.18
CA LYS A 79 -8.28 4.03 -4.61
C LYS A 79 -7.06 4.89 -4.88
N ASN A 80 -6.08 4.31 -5.54
CA ASN A 80 -4.94 5.03 -6.09
C ASN A 80 -5.08 5.08 -7.63
N PRO A 81 -5.21 6.28 -8.23
CA PRO A 81 -5.26 6.42 -9.69
C PRO A 81 -3.89 6.31 -10.36
N ASP A 82 -2.81 6.48 -9.60
CA ASP A 82 -1.44 6.52 -10.10
C ASP A 82 -0.80 5.12 -10.06
N VAL A 83 -0.24 4.69 -11.19
CA VAL A 83 0.55 3.45 -11.25
C VAL A 83 1.85 3.67 -10.48
N SER A 84 2.04 2.91 -9.41
CA SER A 84 3.24 2.98 -8.56
C SER A 84 4.43 2.27 -9.19
N SER A 85 4.17 1.18 -9.92
CA SER A 85 5.19 0.39 -10.59
C SER A 85 4.63 -0.39 -11.78
N GLU A 86 5.45 -0.48 -12.83
CA GLU A 86 5.25 -1.35 -13.99
C GLU A 86 6.20 -2.57 -13.96
N ALA A 87 6.84 -2.82 -12.81
CA ALA A 87 7.71 -3.99 -12.62
C ALA A 87 6.92 -5.29 -12.76
N GLU A 88 7.64 -6.39 -12.98
CA GLU A 88 7.04 -7.71 -13.13
C GLU A 88 6.20 -8.04 -11.90
N CYS A 89 4.92 -8.34 -12.15
CA CYS A 89 3.95 -8.63 -11.10
C CYS A 89 3.32 -9.99 -11.36
N SER A 90 3.35 -10.86 -10.35
CA SER A 90 2.65 -12.14 -10.36
C SER A 90 1.49 -12.12 -9.37
N ILE A 91 0.42 -12.86 -9.66
CA ILE A 91 -0.75 -12.96 -8.78
C ILE A 91 -0.74 -14.33 -8.12
N GLN A 92 -0.76 -14.37 -6.80
CA GLN A 92 -0.86 -15.60 -6.01
C GLN A 92 -2.15 -15.64 -5.21
N ARG A 93 -2.74 -16.84 -5.12
CA ARG A 93 -3.92 -17.10 -4.31
C ARG A 93 -3.49 -17.58 -2.93
N HIS A 94 -4.04 -17.00 -1.87
CA HIS A 94 -3.83 -17.51 -0.51
C HIS A 94 -4.52 -18.86 -0.33
N THR A 95 -3.88 -19.79 0.38
CA THR A 95 -4.40 -21.15 0.57
C THR A 95 -5.62 -21.19 1.50
N GLU A 96 -5.70 -20.27 2.47
CA GLU A 96 -6.72 -20.31 3.54
C GLU A 96 -7.99 -19.50 3.24
N ARG A 97 -7.93 -18.55 2.32
CA ARG A 97 -9.05 -17.68 1.92
C ARG A 97 -8.99 -17.47 0.42
N GLU A 98 -10.13 -17.30 -0.25
CA GLU A 98 -10.18 -16.90 -1.67
C GLU A 98 -9.73 -15.43 -1.90
N THR A 99 -8.71 -14.99 -1.16
CA THR A 99 -8.04 -13.71 -1.31
C THR A 99 -6.79 -13.89 -2.17
N TYR A 100 -6.42 -12.83 -2.88
CA TYR A 100 -5.27 -12.80 -3.77
C TYR A 100 -4.26 -11.78 -3.28
N ALA A 101 -2.99 -12.04 -3.54
CA ALA A 101 -1.90 -11.11 -3.32
C ALA A 101 -1.15 -10.91 -4.64
N GLY A 102 -0.69 -9.69 -4.87
CA GLY A 102 0.28 -9.39 -5.90
C GLY A 102 1.69 -9.50 -5.33
N LEU A 103 2.59 -10.13 -6.08
CA LEU A 103 4.03 -10.08 -5.83
C LEU A 103 4.65 -9.25 -6.93
N LEU A 104 5.20 -8.11 -6.54
CA LEU A 104 5.81 -7.13 -7.42
C LEU A 104 7.32 -7.17 -7.19
N ASP A 105 8.08 -7.53 -8.21
CA ASP A 105 9.54 -7.57 -8.17
C ASP A 105 10.12 -6.16 -8.41
N GLU A 106 9.95 -5.29 -7.41
CA GLU A 106 10.39 -3.90 -7.44
C GLU A 106 11.82 -3.74 -6.93
N TYR A 107 12.77 -3.65 -7.86
CA TYR A 107 14.20 -3.57 -7.53
C TYR A 107 14.61 -2.24 -6.89
N ARG A 108 13.87 -1.14 -7.13
CA ARG A 108 14.17 0.17 -6.51
C ARG A 108 14.12 0.13 -4.98
N VAL A 109 13.31 -0.78 -4.45
CA VAL A 109 13.12 -0.97 -3.00
C VAL A 109 14.03 -2.08 -2.45
N GLY A 110 14.69 -2.85 -3.32
CA GLY A 110 15.64 -3.91 -2.95
C GLY A 110 15.00 -5.19 -2.41
N ILE A 111 13.67 -5.33 -2.51
CA ILE A 111 12.91 -6.50 -2.06
C ILE A 111 11.72 -6.77 -3.00
N SER A 112 11.31 -8.03 -3.14
CA SER A 112 10.01 -8.35 -3.72
C SER A 112 8.89 -7.91 -2.78
N LEU A 113 8.00 -7.06 -3.31
CA LEU A 113 6.88 -6.49 -2.57
C LEU A 113 5.67 -7.40 -2.69
N ILE A 114 5.03 -7.71 -1.56
CA ILE A 114 3.80 -8.47 -1.50
C ILE A 114 2.71 -7.51 -1.04
N PHE A 115 1.61 -7.43 -1.77
CA PHE A 115 0.50 -6.56 -1.40
C PHE A 115 -0.83 -7.29 -1.48
N TYR A 116 -1.77 -6.87 -0.65
CA TYR A 116 -3.14 -7.36 -0.70
C TYR A 116 -3.82 -6.84 -1.97
N MET A 117 -4.28 -7.77 -2.83
CA MET A 117 -4.90 -7.40 -4.10
C MET A 117 -6.35 -6.94 -3.89
N GLU A 118 -6.56 -5.64 -4.04
CA GLU A 118 -7.84 -4.98 -3.78
C GLU A 118 -8.90 -5.33 -4.83
N ASN A 119 -8.53 -5.32 -6.12
CA ASN A 119 -9.43 -5.63 -7.24
C ASN A 119 -9.43 -7.13 -7.61
N SER A 120 -9.28 -8.02 -6.63
CA SER A 120 -9.29 -9.48 -6.85
C SER A 120 -10.56 -9.99 -7.52
N MET A 121 -11.70 -9.34 -7.29
CA MET A 121 -12.96 -9.68 -7.97
C MET A 121 -12.90 -9.43 -9.48
N GLU A 122 -12.26 -8.35 -9.92
CA GLU A 122 -12.06 -8.04 -11.34
C GLU A 122 -11.23 -9.15 -12.01
N TYR A 123 -10.12 -9.55 -11.38
CA TYR A 123 -9.27 -10.65 -11.87
C TYR A 123 -10.05 -11.95 -12.06
N ARG A 124 -10.88 -12.31 -11.09
CA ARG A 124 -11.69 -13.53 -11.18
C ARG A 124 -12.75 -13.44 -12.27
N MET A 125 -13.42 -12.30 -12.41
CA MET A 125 -14.39 -12.06 -13.48
C MET A 125 -13.74 -12.15 -14.86
N ARG A 126 -12.58 -11.51 -15.06
CA ARG A 126 -11.80 -11.60 -16.29
C ARG A 126 -11.38 -13.04 -16.57
N SER A 127 -10.86 -13.76 -15.56
CA SER A 127 -10.46 -15.17 -15.67
C SER A 127 -11.63 -16.06 -16.10
N SER A 128 -12.81 -15.89 -15.49
CA SER A 128 -14.03 -16.63 -15.83
C SER A 128 -14.51 -16.31 -17.26
N ALA A 129 -14.40 -15.05 -17.67
CA ALA A 129 -14.72 -14.59 -19.02
C ALA A 129 -13.63 -14.89 -20.06
N ARG A 130 -12.54 -15.58 -19.69
CA ARG A 130 -11.36 -15.86 -20.55
C ARG A 130 -10.74 -14.60 -21.15
N GLN A 131 -10.79 -13.50 -20.42
CA GLN A 131 -10.13 -12.24 -20.77
C GLN A 131 -8.66 -12.25 -20.32
N PRO A 132 -7.80 -11.40 -20.89
CA PRO A 132 -6.43 -11.25 -20.43
C PRO A 132 -6.36 -10.83 -18.95
N VAL A 133 -5.49 -11.52 -18.21
CA VAL A 133 -5.27 -11.29 -16.77
C VAL A 133 -3.78 -11.11 -16.42
N GLN A 134 -2.94 -10.85 -17.42
CA GLN A 134 -1.54 -10.54 -17.18
C GLN A 134 -1.40 -9.16 -16.56
N PRO A 135 -0.76 -9.01 -15.39
CA PRO A 135 -0.49 -7.71 -14.81
C PRO A 135 0.43 -6.87 -15.71
N LYS A 136 0.04 -5.63 -15.96
CA LYS A 136 0.85 -4.59 -16.62
C LYS A 136 1.50 -3.63 -15.63
N GLY A 137 1.08 -3.67 -14.37
CA GLY A 137 1.57 -2.82 -13.31
C GLY A 137 0.65 -2.87 -12.09
N ALA A 138 1.03 -2.14 -11.04
CA ALA A 138 0.29 -2.04 -9.80
C ALA A 138 0.24 -0.60 -9.28
N ALA A 139 -0.95 -0.18 -8.85
CA ALA A 139 -1.15 1.04 -8.08
C ALA A 139 -1.19 0.69 -6.59
N LEU A 140 -0.11 1.00 -5.87
CA LEU A 140 0.06 0.61 -4.47
C LEU A 140 -0.55 1.64 -3.53
N THR A 141 -1.11 1.19 -2.41
CA THR A 141 -1.67 2.05 -1.37
C THR A 141 -1.42 1.49 0.01
N GLY A 142 -0.81 2.28 0.89
CA GLY A 142 -0.59 1.92 2.28
C GLY A 142 -1.71 2.41 3.19
N LEU A 143 -2.28 1.55 4.02
CA LEU A 143 -3.19 1.96 5.09
C LEU A 143 -2.45 1.98 6.41
N ALA A 144 -2.33 3.14 7.04
CA ALA A 144 -1.65 3.30 8.32
C ALA A 144 -2.63 3.43 9.49
N VAL A 145 -2.34 2.71 10.58
CA VAL A 145 -3.09 2.79 11.86
C VAL A 145 -2.54 3.89 12.76
N GLN A 146 -1.28 4.25 12.56
CA GLN A 146 -0.55 5.29 13.28
C GLN A 146 0.64 5.73 12.44
N GLY A 147 1.07 6.98 12.59
CA GLY A 147 2.21 7.53 11.87
C GLY A 147 2.81 8.74 12.57
N LYS A 148 3.99 9.15 12.15
CA LYS A 148 4.68 10.34 12.62
C LYS A 148 5.22 11.13 11.43
N VAL A 149 5.19 12.44 11.52
CA VAL A 149 5.87 13.31 10.56
C VAL A 149 7.25 13.67 11.09
N LEU A 150 8.27 13.40 10.29
CA LEU A 150 9.66 13.73 10.53
C LEU A 150 10.04 14.98 9.72
N LEU A 151 11.04 15.70 10.21
CA LEU A 151 11.61 16.83 9.49
C LEU A 151 12.32 16.37 8.19
N PRO A 152 12.40 17.25 7.18
CA PRO A 152 13.26 17.03 6.03
C PRO A 152 14.69 16.77 6.49
N VAL A 153 15.44 16.01 5.70
CA VAL A 153 16.90 15.95 5.86
C VAL A 153 17.47 17.20 5.20
N ASN A 154 18.20 18.03 5.95
CA ASN A 154 18.80 19.24 5.40
C ASN A 154 19.83 18.84 4.34
N LYS A 155 19.51 19.08 3.06
CA LYS A 155 20.42 18.95 1.92
C LYS A 155 20.58 20.30 1.25
N THR A 156 21.80 20.58 0.80
CA THR A 156 22.03 21.61 -0.22
C THR A 156 21.49 21.14 -1.56
N GLU A 157 21.13 22.06 -2.47
CA GLU A 157 20.64 21.70 -3.82
C GLU A 157 21.62 20.77 -4.55
N LYS A 158 22.92 21.00 -4.39
CA LYS A 158 23.98 20.15 -4.95
C LYS A 158 23.92 18.72 -4.39
N GLN A 159 23.79 18.57 -3.07
CA GLN A 159 23.67 17.25 -2.43
C GLN A 159 22.38 16.53 -2.84
N ALA A 160 21.29 17.25 -3.05
CA ALA A 160 20.04 16.66 -3.53
C ALA A 160 20.18 16.13 -4.96
N GLU A 161 20.81 16.90 -5.85
CA GLU A 161 21.06 16.48 -7.23
C GLU A 161 22.05 15.31 -7.31
N ASP A 162 23.15 15.35 -6.53
CA ASP A 162 24.12 14.26 -6.43
C ASP A 162 23.44 12.97 -5.94
N SER A 163 22.53 13.06 -4.95
CA SER A 163 21.77 11.90 -4.44
C SER A 163 20.88 11.29 -5.53
N ARG A 164 20.21 12.13 -6.33
CA ARG A 164 19.32 11.69 -7.41
C ARG A 164 20.11 11.01 -8.54
N GLN A 165 21.29 11.53 -8.87
CA GLN A 165 22.17 10.91 -9.86
C GLN A 165 22.74 9.58 -9.36
N ALA A 166 23.10 9.49 -8.08
CA ALA A 166 23.54 8.26 -7.45
C ALA A 166 22.44 7.18 -7.47
N ALA A 167 21.19 7.53 -7.15
CA ALA A 167 20.05 6.61 -7.21
C ALA A 167 19.84 6.04 -8.63
N LYS A 168 19.87 6.90 -9.66
CA LYS A 168 19.79 6.46 -11.07
C LYS A 168 20.94 5.54 -11.46
N LYS A 169 22.17 5.89 -11.09
CA LYS A 169 23.35 5.06 -11.37
C LYS A 169 23.23 3.69 -10.71
N ARG A 170 22.81 3.64 -9.44
CA ARG A 170 22.58 2.41 -8.68
C ARG A 170 21.51 1.54 -9.34
N SER A 171 20.39 2.12 -9.79
CA SER A 171 19.34 1.39 -10.52
C SER A 171 19.87 0.75 -11.80
N SER A 172 20.67 1.47 -12.59
CA SER A 172 21.29 0.92 -13.81
C SER A 172 22.27 -0.22 -13.52
N LEU A 173 23.07 -0.10 -12.45
CA LEU A 173 23.99 -1.15 -12.03
C LEU A 173 23.26 -2.40 -11.54
N LEU A 174 22.14 -2.25 -10.82
CA LEU A 174 21.31 -3.37 -10.39
C LEU A 174 20.73 -4.15 -11.59
N GLU A 175 20.25 -3.43 -12.60
CA GLU A 175 19.77 -4.07 -13.83
C GLU A 175 20.90 -4.79 -14.58
N ALA A 176 22.10 -4.19 -14.68
CA ALA A 176 23.25 -4.86 -15.30
C ALA A 176 23.66 -6.12 -14.53
N ALA A 177 23.76 -6.04 -13.20
CA ALA A 177 24.09 -7.17 -12.33
C ALA A 177 23.08 -8.33 -12.47
N LYS A 178 21.78 -8.04 -12.65
CA LYS A 178 20.75 -9.06 -12.93
C LYS A 178 21.03 -9.84 -14.21
N HIS A 179 21.64 -9.21 -15.21
CA HIS A 179 22.01 -9.87 -16.46
C HIS A 179 23.37 -10.60 -16.38
N GLY A 180 23.97 -10.68 -15.19
CA GLY A 180 25.23 -11.38 -14.95
C GLY A 180 26.48 -10.54 -15.20
N ASP A 181 26.36 -9.21 -15.20
CA ASP A 181 27.50 -8.30 -15.32
C ASP A 181 28.35 -8.31 -14.03
N GLU A 182 29.52 -8.95 -14.09
CA GLU A 182 30.44 -9.08 -12.96
C GLU A 182 30.99 -7.71 -12.49
N ASP A 183 31.25 -6.77 -13.40
CA ASP A 183 31.76 -5.44 -13.07
C ASP A 183 30.71 -4.64 -12.29
N ALA A 184 29.44 -4.77 -12.66
CA ALA A 184 28.32 -4.18 -11.94
C ALA A 184 28.17 -4.77 -10.52
N ILE A 185 28.34 -6.10 -10.38
CA ILE A 185 28.29 -6.79 -9.08
C ILE A 185 29.44 -6.33 -8.17
N GLU A 186 30.66 -6.25 -8.69
CA GLU A 186 31.82 -5.78 -7.93
C GLU A 186 31.63 -4.32 -7.48
N THR A 187 31.19 -3.45 -8.39
CA THR A 187 30.92 -2.04 -8.09
C THR A 187 29.88 -1.89 -6.98
N LEU A 188 28.75 -2.58 -7.07
CA LEU A 188 27.71 -2.55 -6.04
C LEU A 188 28.21 -3.05 -4.69
N THR A 189 29.05 -4.09 -4.69
CA THR A 189 29.62 -4.67 -3.47
C THR A 189 30.54 -3.67 -2.75
N ILE A 190 31.42 -2.99 -3.50
CA ILE A 190 32.30 -1.96 -2.95
C ILE A 190 31.48 -0.79 -2.40
N GLU A 191 30.48 -0.31 -3.17
CA GLU A 191 29.59 0.77 -2.74
C GLU A 191 28.83 0.43 -1.45
N ASP A 192 28.35 -0.80 -1.30
CA ASP A 192 27.63 -1.24 -0.09
C ASP A 192 28.55 -1.35 1.14
N ILE A 193 29.81 -1.79 0.97
CA ILE A 193 30.81 -1.81 2.06
C ILE A 193 31.10 -0.38 2.54
N ASP A 194 31.30 0.55 1.62
CA ASP A 194 31.56 1.96 1.94
C ASP A 194 30.35 2.61 2.61
N LEU A 195 29.13 2.33 2.11
CA LEU A 195 27.89 2.81 2.70
C LEU A 195 27.73 2.30 4.13
N TYR A 196 27.93 1.00 4.37
CA TYR A 196 27.85 0.41 5.71
C TYR A 196 28.84 1.05 6.68
N SER A 197 30.10 1.23 6.24
CA SER A 197 31.15 1.88 7.04
C SER A 197 30.80 3.32 7.40
N MET A 198 30.30 4.10 6.42
CA MET A 198 29.86 5.48 6.64
C MET A 198 28.68 5.58 7.61
N VAL A 199 27.64 4.75 7.41
CA VAL A 199 26.44 4.75 8.26
C VAL A 199 26.80 4.32 9.68
N SER A 200 27.62 3.28 9.85
CA SER A 200 28.05 2.80 11.16
C SER A 200 28.76 3.88 11.99
N ARG A 201 29.64 4.67 11.36
CA ARG A 201 30.30 5.81 12.03
C ARG A 201 29.32 6.91 12.43
N ARG A 202 28.34 7.22 11.58
CA ARG A 202 27.36 8.29 11.85
C ARG A 202 26.37 7.90 12.95
N ILE A 203 25.93 6.65 13.00
CA ILE A 203 24.98 6.15 14.03
C ILE A 203 25.53 6.35 15.45
N ALA A 204 26.86 6.33 15.65
CA ALA A 204 27.48 6.55 16.95
C ALA A 204 27.33 7.99 17.47
N HIS A 205 27.08 8.96 16.58
CA HIS A 205 27.11 10.40 16.90
C HIS A 205 25.85 11.17 16.47
N GLU A 206 25.02 10.60 15.60
CA GLU A 206 23.81 11.20 15.04
C GLU A 206 22.58 10.34 15.31
N ASP A 207 21.40 10.98 15.36
CA ASP A 207 20.14 10.24 15.44
C ASP A 207 19.90 9.46 14.13
N VAL A 208 19.51 8.19 14.24
CA VAL A 208 19.29 7.27 13.12
C VAL A 208 18.32 7.87 12.07
N TYR A 209 17.30 8.62 12.48
CA TYR A 209 16.33 9.23 11.56
C TYR A 209 16.84 10.52 10.88
N SER A 210 18.00 11.01 11.31
CA SER A 210 18.76 12.07 10.63
C SER A 210 19.69 11.51 9.56
N ILE A 211 20.03 10.22 9.66
CA ILE A 211 20.89 9.51 8.71
C ILE A 211 20.06 8.85 7.61
N ILE A 212 18.98 8.16 8.00
CA ILE A 212 18.11 7.43 7.06
C ILE A 212 17.14 8.39 6.42
N GLU A 213 17.13 8.45 5.08
CA GLU A 213 16.22 9.30 4.29
C GLU A 213 14.87 8.64 4.07
N THR A 214 14.92 7.45 3.48
CA THR A 214 13.79 6.62 3.10
C THR A 214 13.96 5.22 3.68
N CYS A 215 12.86 4.51 3.89
CA CYS A 215 12.86 3.16 4.42
C CYS A 215 11.62 2.43 3.92
N PHE A 216 11.79 1.20 3.49
CA PHE A 216 10.67 0.34 3.14
C PHE A 216 11.05 -1.08 3.53
N MET A 217 10.57 -1.53 4.69
CA MET A 217 11.01 -2.79 5.28
C MET A 217 9.81 -3.65 5.67
N PRO A 218 9.79 -4.96 5.34
CA PRO A 218 8.76 -5.87 5.84
C PRO A 218 8.72 -5.82 7.36
N CYS A 219 7.53 -5.81 7.93
CA CYS A 219 7.35 -5.78 9.37
C CYS A 219 6.12 -6.57 9.82
N GLY A 220 6.18 -7.15 11.00
CA GLY A 220 5.08 -7.96 11.52
C GLY A 220 5.11 -9.40 11.01
N ILE A 221 3.96 -10.06 11.13
CA ILE A 221 3.80 -11.49 10.81
C ILE A 221 3.24 -11.67 9.38
N GLU A 222 2.45 -10.72 8.91
CA GLU A 222 1.84 -10.77 7.58
C GLU A 222 2.77 -10.15 6.54
N CYS A 223 2.85 -10.81 5.38
CA CYS A 223 3.80 -10.46 4.33
C CYS A 223 3.50 -9.13 3.63
N ASP A 224 2.29 -8.59 3.81
CA ASP A 224 1.80 -7.36 3.20
C ASP A 224 1.90 -6.14 4.15
N GLN A 225 2.65 -6.24 5.25
CA GLN A 225 2.87 -5.16 6.20
C GLN A 225 4.29 -4.62 6.12
N TYR A 226 4.41 -3.29 6.03
CA TYR A 226 5.69 -2.61 5.84
C TYR A 226 5.85 -1.42 6.78
N SER A 227 7.09 -1.20 7.24
CA SER A 227 7.51 0.04 7.84
C SER A 227 8.03 0.96 6.75
N VAL A 228 7.38 2.10 6.56
CA VAL A 228 7.70 3.08 5.52
C VAL A 228 8.23 4.36 6.15
N ILE A 229 9.32 4.87 5.60
CA ILE A 229 9.76 6.26 5.71
C ILE A 229 9.86 6.81 4.30
N GLY A 230 9.08 7.83 3.96
CA GLY A 230 9.06 8.44 2.63
C GLY A 230 8.83 9.93 2.69
N GLU A 231 9.32 10.66 1.70
CA GLU A 231 9.07 12.09 1.56
C GLU A 231 7.62 12.32 1.12
N ILE A 232 6.93 13.28 1.75
CA ILE A 232 5.58 13.68 1.39
C ILE A 232 5.68 14.63 0.21
N THR A 233 5.16 14.22 -0.94
CA THR A 233 5.16 15.03 -2.17
C THR A 233 3.82 15.73 -2.39
N GLU A 234 2.72 15.11 -1.98
CA GLU A 234 1.37 15.69 -2.04
C GLU A 234 0.55 15.33 -0.80
N ILE A 235 -0.39 16.20 -0.43
CA ILE A 235 -1.30 16.00 0.70
C ILE A 235 -2.71 16.29 0.24
N SER A 236 -3.58 15.29 0.33
CA SER A 236 -5.02 15.47 0.20
C SER A 236 -5.71 15.16 1.54
N THR A 237 -6.84 15.81 1.80
CA THR A 237 -7.63 15.58 3.02
C THR A 237 -9.06 15.28 2.62
N ASN A 238 -9.55 14.16 3.14
CA ASN A 238 -10.90 13.68 2.94
C ASN A 238 -11.65 13.64 4.28
N THR A 239 -12.97 13.67 4.24
CA THR A 239 -13.80 13.58 5.44
C THR A 239 -14.77 12.43 5.31
N ASN A 240 -14.74 11.48 6.26
CA ASN A 240 -15.68 10.38 6.28
C ASN A 240 -17.10 10.93 6.48
N ARG A 241 -18.02 10.64 5.54
CA ARG A 241 -19.37 11.19 5.56
C ARG A 241 -20.22 10.74 6.76
N ILE A 242 -19.89 9.59 7.37
CA ILE A 242 -20.62 8.96 8.48
C ILE A 242 -20.11 9.47 9.82
N THR A 243 -18.81 9.39 10.07
CA THR A 243 -18.20 9.73 11.38
C THR A 243 -17.68 11.16 11.45
N LYS A 244 -17.52 11.83 10.30
CA LYS A 244 -16.88 13.14 10.14
C LYS A 244 -15.39 13.16 10.53
N GLU A 245 -14.78 11.99 10.70
CA GLU A 245 -13.33 11.88 10.90
C GLU A 245 -12.60 12.32 9.62
N GLU A 246 -11.57 13.15 9.78
CA GLU A 246 -10.69 13.59 8.69
C GLU A 246 -9.61 12.52 8.42
N ILE A 247 -9.36 12.26 7.15
CA ILE A 247 -8.42 11.26 6.65
C ILE A 247 -7.42 11.99 5.77
N TYR A 248 -6.13 11.90 6.10
CA TYR A 248 -5.08 12.30 5.19
C TYR A 248 -4.83 11.19 4.19
N ASP A 249 -4.69 11.56 2.93
CA ASP A 249 -4.08 10.74 1.90
C ASP A 249 -2.80 11.45 1.45
N LEU A 250 -1.68 10.82 1.77
CA LEU A 250 -0.33 11.35 1.60
C LEU A 250 0.31 10.63 0.42
N LYS A 251 0.65 11.37 -0.63
CA LYS A 251 1.49 10.83 -1.69
C LYS A 251 2.93 10.84 -1.21
N LEU A 252 3.55 9.67 -1.18
CA LEU A 252 4.91 9.48 -0.70
C LEU A 252 5.82 9.11 -1.86
N ASP A 253 7.02 9.69 -1.86
CA ASP A 253 8.17 9.18 -2.60
C ASP A 253 9.07 8.43 -1.62
N CYS A 254 9.28 7.14 -1.89
CA CYS A 254 10.17 6.30 -1.13
C CYS A 254 11.03 5.48 -2.08
N ASN A 255 12.32 5.81 -2.19
CA ASN A 255 13.25 5.17 -3.12
C ASN A 255 12.77 5.22 -4.58
N ASP A 256 12.35 6.39 -5.07
CA ASP A 256 11.82 6.58 -6.43
C ASP A 256 10.54 5.76 -6.74
N MET A 257 9.93 5.14 -5.72
CA MET A 257 8.61 4.52 -5.80
C MET A 257 7.57 5.44 -5.18
N VAL A 258 6.61 5.86 -6.01
CA VAL A 258 5.55 6.78 -5.62
C VAL A 258 4.26 6.03 -5.34
N PHE A 259 3.70 6.21 -4.15
CA PHE A 259 2.45 5.57 -3.75
C PHE A 259 1.72 6.39 -2.71
N HIS A 260 0.44 6.07 -2.50
CA HIS A 260 -0.42 6.76 -1.56
C HIS A 260 -0.41 6.08 -0.18
N VAL A 261 -0.43 6.88 0.88
CA VAL A 261 -0.62 6.40 2.25
C VAL A 261 -1.78 7.11 2.90
N ALA A 262 -2.82 6.36 3.21
CA ALA A 262 -3.97 6.84 3.96
C ALA A 262 -3.75 6.69 5.46
N ILE A 263 -4.06 7.74 6.23
CA ILE A 263 -4.04 7.74 7.68
C ILE A 263 -5.12 8.66 8.24
N ASN A 264 -5.75 8.24 9.33
CA ASN A 264 -6.66 9.11 10.07
C ASN A 264 -5.88 10.30 10.66
N LYS A 265 -6.39 11.53 10.51
CA LYS A 265 -5.73 12.73 11.04
C LYS A 265 -5.46 12.67 12.55
N GLN A 266 -6.33 11.99 13.31
CA GLN A 266 -6.17 11.81 14.76
C GLN A 266 -5.01 10.87 15.13
N ASP A 267 -4.56 10.04 14.18
CA ASP A 267 -3.53 9.02 14.37
C ASP A 267 -2.15 9.41 13.81
N LEU A 268 -2.06 10.60 13.22
CA LEU A 268 -0.82 11.17 12.73
C LEU A 268 -0.23 12.13 13.78
N LEU A 269 0.95 11.78 14.29
CA LEU A 269 1.70 12.67 15.18
C LEU A 269 2.54 13.66 14.37
N GLY A 270 2.31 14.95 14.58
CA GLY A 270 2.97 16.03 13.85
C GLY A 270 2.18 16.48 12.62
N GLU A 271 2.60 17.60 12.05
CA GLU A 271 1.88 18.23 10.93
C GLU A 271 2.50 17.81 9.59
N PRO A 272 1.74 17.16 8.69
CA PRO A 272 2.24 16.78 7.37
C PRO A 272 2.44 18.05 6.54
N ARG A 273 3.58 18.14 5.86
CA ARG A 273 3.88 19.19 4.89
C ARG A 273 4.70 18.59 3.76
N ILE A 274 4.56 19.14 2.56
CA ILE A 274 5.39 18.76 1.41
C ILE A 274 6.87 18.94 1.78
N GLY A 275 7.70 17.96 1.41
CA GLY A 275 9.13 17.88 1.75
C GLY A 275 9.42 17.35 3.17
N ARG A 276 8.43 17.25 4.06
CA ARG A 276 8.58 16.47 5.30
C ARG A 276 8.47 14.99 5.00
N ARG A 277 8.84 14.15 5.96
CA ARG A 277 8.81 12.70 5.77
C ARG A 277 7.75 12.05 6.62
N PHE A 278 6.96 11.17 6.05
CA PHE A 278 6.07 10.29 6.80
C PHE A 278 6.88 9.10 7.33
N LYS A 279 6.61 8.66 8.56
CA LYS A 279 7.06 7.40 9.12
C LYS A 279 5.87 6.64 9.70
N GLY A 280 5.64 5.41 9.26
CA GLY A 280 4.56 4.59 9.80
C GLY A 280 4.61 3.14 9.36
N GLN A 281 3.85 2.31 10.06
CA GLN A 281 3.56 0.96 9.62
C GLN A 281 2.30 0.98 8.76
N VAL A 282 2.39 0.42 7.57
CA VAL A 282 1.31 0.37 6.58
C VAL A 282 0.95 -1.07 6.26
N TRP A 283 -0.34 -1.33 6.11
CA TRP A 283 -0.80 -2.49 5.37
C TRP A 283 -0.87 -2.13 3.89
N MET A 284 -0.09 -2.83 3.08
CA MET A 284 0.06 -2.55 1.67
C MET A 284 -1.04 -3.26 0.89
N GLN A 285 -1.87 -2.46 0.25
CA GLN A 285 -2.85 -2.90 -0.72
C GLN A 285 -2.40 -2.47 -2.11
N GLY A 286 -2.97 -3.08 -3.15
CA GLY A 286 -2.72 -2.66 -4.52
C GLY A 286 -3.85 -2.99 -5.46
N THR A 287 -4.04 -2.13 -6.45
CA THR A 287 -4.89 -2.38 -7.62
C THR A 287 -4.00 -2.85 -8.75
N VAL A 288 -4.25 -4.07 -9.24
CA VAL A 288 -3.51 -4.59 -10.40
C VAL A 288 -4.11 -4.03 -11.68
N VAL A 289 -3.25 -3.55 -12.58
CA VAL A 289 -3.63 -3.08 -13.91
C VAL A 289 -3.50 -4.24 -14.90
N PHE A 290 -4.55 -4.53 -15.67
CA PHE A 290 -4.63 -5.65 -16.64
C PHE A 290 -4.61 -5.20 -18.10
#